data_AF-A0A645FW61-F1
#
_entry.id   AF-A0A645FW61-F1
#
_cell.length_a   1.000
_cell.length_b   1.000
_cell.length_c   1.000
_cell.angle_alpha   90.00
_cell.angle_beta   90.00
_cell.angle_gamma   90.00
#
_symmetry.space_group_name_H-M   'P 1'
#
loop_
_entity.id
_entity.type
_entity.pdbx_description
1 polymer ?
#
loop_
_entity_poly.entity_id
_entity_poly.type
_entity_poly.pdbx_seq_one_letter_code
_entity_poly.pdbx_strand_id
1 'polypeptide(L)'
;MDTYHVEWCGQQRPRYGGIERFVLKRTGAEVTFKREAAKDIDELKQMSIAFDLSAGEYEELKAALTNIFAGESCFEITDGQSIGAA
;
A
#
# COMPACT_ATOMS: atom_id res chain seq x y z
N MET A 1 1.27 17.36 12.11
CA MET A 1 2.04 16.53 11.16
C MET A 1 1.03 15.54 10.61
N ASP A 2 0.47 15.84 9.45
CA ASP A 2 -0.58 15.04 8.80
C ASP A 2 0.08 14.19 7.72
N THR A 3 0.58 13.02 8.11
CA THR A 3 1.12 12.03 7.18
C THR A 3 0.60 10.64 7.54
N TYR A 4 0.69 9.72 6.60
CA TYR A 4 0.10 8.39 6.64
C TYR A 4 0.95 7.47 7.53
N HIS A 5 0.29 6.57 8.23
CA HIS A 5 0.94 5.62 9.13
C HIS A 5 0.42 4.21 8.83
N VAL A 6 1.30 3.22 8.95
CA VAL A 6 0.96 1.80 8.83
C VAL A 6 0.96 1.23 10.24
N GLU A 7 -0.20 0.78 10.71
CA GLU A 7 -0.32 0.02 11.96
C GLU A 7 -0.44 -1.46 11.65
N TRP A 8 0.39 -2.28 12.29
CA TRP A 8 0.31 -3.73 12.22
C TRP A 8 -0.12 -4.30 13.57
N CYS A 9 -1.33 -4.90 13.61
CA CYS A 9 -1.92 -5.69 14.70
C CYS A 9 -1.34 -5.46 16.10
N GLY A 10 -1.83 -4.44 16.81
CA GLY A 10 -1.83 -4.39 18.28
C GLY A 10 -0.48 -4.29 18.98
N GLN A 11 0.65 -4.19 18.27
CA GLN A 11 1.93 -3.89 18.89
C GLN A 11 2.19 -2.38 18.87
N GLN A 12 2.49 -1.87 20.07
CA GLN A 12 2.53 -0.48 20.51
C GLN A 12 3.60 0.41 19.84
N ARG A 13 3.88 0.25 18.54
CA ARG A 13 4.92 1.02 17.84
C ARG A 13 4.48 1.47 16.44
N PRO A 14 3.52 2.40 16.33
CA PRO A 14 3.31 3.10 15.08
C PRO A 14 4.59 3.89 14.74
N ARG A 15 5.22 3.59 13.60
CA ARG A 15 6.23 4.48 13.01
C ARG A 15 5.61 5.20 11.82
N TYR A 16 5.88 6.50 11.76
CA TYR A 16 5.54 7.36 10.64
C TYR A 16 6.53 7.14 9.49
N GLY A 17 6.02 6.91 8.28
CA GLY A 17 6.85 6.62 7.10
C GLY A 17 7.50 5.23 7.13
N GLY A 18 8.31 4.94 6.10
CA GLY A 18 9.04 3.65 5.98
C GLY A 18 8.52 2.74 4.87
N ILE A 19 7.50 3.14 4.13
CA ILE A 19 7.14 2.52 2.86
C ILE A 19 8.14 3.00 1.80
N GLU A 20 8.80 2.05 1.16
CA GLU A 20 9.58 2.30 -0.07
C GLU A 20 8.66 2.27 -1.28
N ARG A 21 7.72 1.31 -1.32
CA ARG A 21 6.78 1.14 -2.42
C ARG A 21 5.47 0.53 -1.94
N PHE A 22 4.35 1.04 -2.42
CA PHE A 22 3.00 0.51 -2.23
C PHE A 22 2.38 0.32 -3.61
N VAL A 23 2.05 -0.92 -3.96
CA VAL A 23 1.44 -1.28 -5.24
C VAL A 23 0.03 -1.79 -4.98
N LEU A 24 -0.97 -1.05 -5.45
CA LEU A 24 -2.37 -1.48 -5.45
C LEU A 24 -2.66 -2.30 -6.72
N LYS A 25 -3.32 -3.46 -6.55
CA LYS A 25 -3.77 -4.37 -7.59
C LYS A 25 -5.25 -4.67 -7.40
N ARG A 26 -5.93 -5.16 -8.43
CA ARG A 26 -7.38 -5.48 -8.34
C ARG A 26 -7.74 -6.49 -7.25
N THR A 27 -6.82 -7.40 -6.92
CA THR A 27 -7.01 -8.51 -5.96
C THR A 27 -6.23 -8.34 -4.66
N GLY A 28 -5.51 -7.23 -4.49
CA GLY A 28 -4.62 -7.07 -3.34
C GLY A 28 -3.72 -5.85 -3.40
N ALA A 29 -2.80 -5.77 -2.44
CA ALA A 29 -1.74 -4.78 -2.43
C ALA A 29 -0.41 -5.41 -2.01
N GLU A 30 0.68 -4.83 -2.50
CA GLU A 30 2.04 -5.18 -2.09
C GLU A 30 2.72 -3.96 -1.49
N VAL A 31 3.29 -4.12 -0.31
CA VAL A 31 4.00 -3.06 0.42
C VAL A 31 5.44 -3.50 0.60
N THR A 32 6.38 -2.68 0.11
CA THR A 32 7.81 -2.84 0.34
C THR A 32 8.25 -1.78 1.34
N PHE A 33 8.98 -2.19 2.36
CA PHE A 33 9.46 -1.30 3.41
C PHE A 33 10.92 -0.90 3.16
N LYS A 34 11.25 0.35 3.47
CA LYS A 34 12.63 0.84 3.52
C LYS A 34 13.43 -0.01 4.53
N ARG A 35 14.71 -0.27 4.22
CA ARG A 35 15.59 -1.08 5.09
C ARG A 35 15.64 -0.60 6.55
N GLU A 36 15.52 0.70 6.77
CA GLU A 36 15.53 1.29 8.11
C GLU A 36 14.28 0.94 8.91
N ALA A 37 13.12 0.78 8.26
CA ALA A 37 11.87 0.37 8.86
C ALA A 37 11.74 -1.16 8.99
N ALA A 38 12.35 -1.93 8.08
CA ALA A 38 12.33 -3.39 8.12
C ALA A 38 12.98 -3.95 9.40
N LYS A 39 13.99 -3.27 9.97
CA LYS A 39 14.64 -3.69 11.23
C LYS A 39 13.69 -3.70 12.44
N ASP A 40 12.60 -2.95 12.39
CA ASP A 40 11.64 -2.83 13.48
C ASP A 40 10.44 -3.77 13.35
N ILE A 41 10.23 -4.34 12.16
CA ILE A 41 9.14 -5.27 11.84
C ILE A 41 9.75 -6.64 11.51
N ASP A 42 10.63 -7.15 12.38
CA ASP A 42 11.22 -8.50 12.27
C ASP A 42 11.84 -8.81 10.89
N GLU A 43 12.52 -7.82 10.30
CA GLU A 43 13.11 -7.89 8.96
C GLU A 43 12.12 -8.07 7.80
N LEU A 44 10.82 -7.81 8.01
CA LEU A 44 9.80 -7.87 6.98
C LEU A 44 10.06 -6.78 5.93
N LYS A 45 10.68 -7.18 4.81
CA LYS A 45 10.98 -6.31 3.67
C LYS A 45 9.78 -6.08 2.77
N GLN A 46 8.86 -7.05 2.73
CA GLN A 46 7.69 -7.03 1.87
C GLN A 46 6.49 -7.65 2.57
N MET A 47 5.31 -7.08 2.33
CA MET A 47 4.04 -7.56 2.80
C MET A 47 3.06 -7.62 1.63
N SER A 48 2.30 -8.71 1.57
CA SER A 48 1.22 -8.88 0.59
C SER A 48 -0.12 -8.90 1.33
N ILE A 49 -1.05 -8.11 0.84
CA ILE A 49 -2.43 -8.03 1.33
C ILE A 49 -3.32 -8.57 0.22
N ALA A 50 -4.12 -9.58 0.52
CA ALA A 50 -5.14 -10.07 -0.40
C ALA A 50 -6.51 -9.57 0.06
N PHE A 51 -7.32 -9.13 -0.89
CA PHE A 51 -8.71 -8.75 -0.62
C PHE A 51 -9.60 -9.20 -1.77
N ASP A 52 -10.85 -9.52 -1.45
CA ASP A 52 -11.90 -9.81 -2.42
C ASP A 52 -12.96 -8.72 -2.32
N LEU A 53 -12.76 -7.66 -3.10
CA LEU A 53 -13.62 -6.47 -3.12
C LEU A 53 -14.44 -6.44 -4.40
N SER A 54 -15.69 -6.00 -4.30
CA SER A 54 -16.48 -5.62 -5.47
C SER A 54 -15.83 -4.47 -6.24
N ALA A 55 -16.29 -4.20 -7.46
CA ALA A 55 -15.74 -3.11 -8.27
C ALA A 55 -15.94 -1.74 -7.60
N GLY A 56 -17.10 -1.51 -6.95
CA GLY A 56 -17.37 -0.26 -6.24
C GLY A 56 -16.45 -0.08 -5.04
N GLU A 57 -16.31 -1.10 -4.19
CA GLU A 57 -15.43 -1.06 -3.02
C GLU A 57 -13.96 -0.87 -3.41
N TYR A 58 -13.52 -1.47 -4.53
CA TYR A 58 -12.18 -1.26 -5.03
C TYR A 58 -11.94 0.19 -5.48
N GLU A 59 -12.90 0.81 -6.17
CA GLU A 59 -12.78 2.22 -6.57
C GLU A 59 -12.80 3.15 -5.35
N GLU A 60 -13.61 2.86 -4.31
CA GLU A 60 -13.58 3.59 -3.05
C GLU A 60 -12.22 3.46 -2.34
N LEU A 61 -11.67 2.24 -2.27
CA LEU A 61 -10.34 1.99 -1.72
C LEU A 61 -9.26 2.74 -2.49
N LYS A 62 -9.31 2.68 -3.82
CA LYS A 62 -8.37 3.38 -4.71
C LYS A 62 -8.44 4.90 -4.51
N ALA A 63 -9.64 5.47 -4.42
CA ALA A 63 -9.82 6.90 -4.17
C ALA A 63 -9.27 7.30 -2.79
N ALA A 64 -9.56 6.51 -1.76
CA ALA A 64 -9.05 6.74 -0.41
C ALA A 64 -7.51 6.68 -0.37
N LEU A 65 -6.91 5.64 -0.95
CA LEU A 65 -5.45 5.48 -1.00
C LEU A 65 -4.78 6.57 -1.83
N THR A 66 -5.37 6.99 -2.95
CA THR A 66 -4.86 8.11 -3.76
C THR A 66 -4.83 9.41 -2.98
N ASN A 67 -5.88 9.68 -2.19
CA ASN A 67 -5.93 10.86 -1.34
C ASN A 67 -4.96 10.78 -0.16
N ILE A 68 -4.80 9.59 0.42
CA ILE A 68 -3.79 9.32 1.44
C ILE A 68 -2.42 9.62 0.82
N PHE A 69 -1.93 8.85 -0.15
CA PHE A 69 -0.60 9.05 -0.73
C PHE A 69 -0.43 10.31 -1.63
N ALA A 70 -1.34 11.29 -1.57
CA ALA A 70 -1.25 12.51 -2.35
C ALA A 70 0.05 13.27 -2.04
N GLY A 71 0.91 13.42 -3.04
CA GLY A 71 2.22 14.06 -2.92
C GLY A 71 3.41 13.11 -2.71
N GLU A 72 3.15 11.82 -2.49
CA GLU A 72 4.20 10.81 -2.38
C GLU A 72 4.47 10.10 -3.71
N SER A 73 5.73 9.73 -3.95
CA SER A 73 6.15 8.95 -5.12
C SER A 73 6.10 7.44 -4.91
N CYS A 74 5.78 6.98 -3.70
CA CYS A 74 5.84 5.56 -3.34
C CYS A 74 4.54 4.79 -3.60
N PHE A 75 3.49 5.42 -4.12
CA PHE A 75 2.20 4.79 -4.41
C PHE A 75 2.00 4.56 -5.91
N GLU A 76 1.71 3.31 -6.26
CA GLU A 76 1.50 2.86 -7.64
C GLU A 76 0.21 2.06 -7.74
N ILE A 77 -0.48 2.20 -8.86
CA ILE A 77 -1.67 1.42 -9.18
C ILE A 77 -1.39 0.58 -10.41
N THR A 78 -1.55 -0.73 -10.28
CA THR A 78 -1.55 -1.69 -11.39
C THR A 78 -2.95 -2.24 -11.54
N ASP A 79 -3.85 -1.37 -11.99
CA ASP A 79 -5.04 -1.82 -12.69
C ASP A 79 -4.54 -2.46 -13.97
N GLY A 80 -4.84 -3.74 -14.20
CA GLY A 80 -4.42 -4.42 -15.41
C GLY A 80 -4.87 -3.60 -16.62
N GLN A 81 -3.93 -2.89 -17.27
CA GLN A 81 -4.09 -2.52 -18.66
C GLN A 81 -4.06 -3.83 -19.43
N SER A 82 -5.24 -4.43 -19.60
CA SER A 82 -5.54 -5.19 -20.80
C SER A 82 -5.41 -4.22 -21.98
N ILE A 83 -4.18 -4.04 -22.47
CA ILE A 83 -3.95 -3.62 -23.85
C ILE A 83 -4.44 -4.76 -24.74
N GLY A 84 -5.75 -4.80 -24.95
CA GLY A 84 -6.30 -5.39 -26.15
C GLY A 84 -5.89 -4.50 -27.32
N ALA A 85 -4.92 -4.96 -28.10
CA ALA A 85 -4.71 -4.47 -29.44
C ALA A 85 -5.30 -5.53 -30.39
N ALA A 86 -6.37 -5.14 -31.06
CA ALA A 86 -6.97 -5.84 -32.20
C ALA A 86 -6.07 -5.73 -33.44
#